data_AF-A0AA46PZU2-F1
#
_entry.id   AF-A0AA46PZU2-F1
#
_cell.length_a   1.000
_cell.length_b   1.000
_cell.length_c   1.000
_cell.angle_alpha   90.00
_cell.angle_beta   90.00
_cell.angle_gamma   90.00
#
_symmetry.space_group_name_H-M   'P 1'
#
loop_
_entity.id
_entity.type
_entity.pdbx_description
1 polymer ?
#
loop_
_entity_poly.entity_id
_entity_poly.type
_entity_poly.pdbx_seq_one_letter_code
_entity_poly.pdbx_strand_id
1 'polypeptide(L)'
;MVAAVAALFLLTACGSDDETSAPESTTRPAGSVASSVVQRAVDAAKLGTFVATFRTGYPNLADGRDDASIEAIVTETCPLIDDGASDEEINSQVAELSANGAVTPTDQQVDRITQLVRAAC
;
A
#
# COMPACT_ATOMS: atom_id res chain seq x y z
N MET A 1 -16.41 -57.39 3.13
CA MET A 1 -15.44 -56.33 2.76
C MET A 1 -16.07 -55.02 3.24
N VAL A 2 -15.79 -54.53 4.46
CA VAL A 2 -14.64 -53.68 4.91
C VAL A 2 -14.46 -52.49 3.95
N ALA A 3 -14.53 -51.20 4.32
CA ALA A 3 -14.23 -50.54 5.59
C ALA A 3 -15.06 -49.26 5.81
N ALA A 4 -15.36 -48.97 7.08
CA ALA A 4 -15.71 -47.64 7.58
C ALA A 4 -14.42 -46.95 8.05
N VAL A 5 -14.26 -45.65 7.75
CA VAL A 5 -13.20 -44.82 8.36
C VAL A 5 -13.81 -43.48 8.74
N ALA A 6 -14.07 -43.33 10.04
CA ALA A 6 -14.32 -42.05 10.69
C ALA A 6 -12.96 -41.41 11.03
N ALA A 7 -12.83 -40.10 10.80
CA ALA A 7 -11.74 -39.30 11.35
C ALA A 7 -12.33 -38.04 12.01
N LEU A 8 -12.52 -38.14 13.32
CA LEU A 8 -12.68 -37.02 14.24
C LEU A 8 -11.30 -36.37 14.44
N PHE A 9 -11.13 -35.12 14.02
CA PHE A 9 -10.02 -34.30 14.48
C PHE A 9 -10.41 -33.58 15.76
N LEU A 10 -9.63 -33.87 16.80
CA LEU A 10 -9.80 -33.49 18.18
C LEU A 10 -9.56 -31.98 18.37
N LEU A 11 -10.48 -31.31 19.06
CA LEU A 11 -10.24 -30.03 19.71
C LEU A 11 -9.32 -30.26 20.92
N THR A 12 -8.05 -29.85 20.82
CA THR A 12 -7.20 -29.65 21.99
C THR A 12 -7.52 -28.28 22.60
N ALA A 13 -8.52 -28.27 23.47
CA ALA A 13 -8.77 -27.23 24.45
C ALA A 13 -8.45 -27.81 25.85
N CYS A 14 -7.43 -27.25 26.51
CA CYS A 14 -7.08 -27.42 27.93
C CYS A 14 -6.08 -26.28 28.22
N GLY A 15 -6.25 -25.33 29.15
CA GLY A 15 -6.96 -25.30 30.42
C GLY A 15 -5.95 -24.82 31.48
N SER A 16 -6.22 -23.67 32.11
CA SER A 16 -5.42 -22.82 33.04
C SER A 16 -4.76 -23.54 34.25
N ASP A 17 -3.73 -23.01 34.92
CA ASP A 17 -3.85 -22.05 36.04
C ASP A 17 -2.55 -21.24 36.38
N ASP A 18 -2.82 -19.97 36.78
CA ASP A 18 -2.16 -18.96 37.64
C ASP A 18 -0.63 -18.89 37.85
N GLU A 19 -0.03 -17.73 37.52
CA GLU A 19 0.88 -16.98 38.41
C GLU A 19 0.89 -15.48 37.98
N THR A 20 0.48 -14.65 38.93
CA THR A 20 0.55 -13.18 38.99
C THR A 20 1.85 -12.54 38.47
N SER A 21 1.72 -11.58 37.54
CA SER A 21 2.31 -10.21 37.60
C SER A 21 2.10 -9.49 36.26
N ALA A 22 1.31 -8.41 36.28
CA ALA A 22 1.40 -7.36 35.27
C ALA A 22 2.81 -6.73 35.32
N PRO A 23 3.39 -6.36 34.18
CA PRO A 23 3.10 -5.02 33.71
C PRO A 23 2.68 -4.96 32.25
N GLU A 24 1.65 -4.13 32.03
CA GLU A 24 1.42 -3.32 30.85
C GLU A 24 2.72 -3.04 30.08
N SER A 25 2.95 -3.78 29.00
CA SER A 25 3.78 -3.31 27.90
C SER A 25 2.89 -3.22 26.69
N THR A 26 2.12 -2.12 26.70
CA THR A 26 1.78 -1.35 25.50
C THR A 26 2.99 -1.43 24.56
N THR A 27 2.93 -2.32 23.57
CA THR A 27 3.78 -2.19 22.38
C THR A 27 3.18 -1.05 21.59
N ARG A 28 3.49 0.15 22.07
CA ARG A 28 3.39 1.41 21.35
C ARG A 28 4.14 1.20 20.03
N PRO A 29 3.64 1.71 18.89
CA PRO A 29 4.46 1.74 17.70
C PRO A 29 5.76 2.44 18.07
N ALA A 30 6.88 1.84 17.68
CA ALA A 30 8.18 2.48 17.74
C ALA A 30 8.17 3.66 16.74
N GLY A 31 7.53 4.75 17.15
CA GLY A 31 7.77 6.08 16.62
C GLY A 31 9.17 6.49 17.04
N SER A 32 10.17 5.99 16.33
CA SER A 32 11.51 6.56 16.36
C SER A 32 11.46 7.85 15.56
N VAL A 33 11.37 8.95 16.30
CA VAL A 33 11.56 10.32 15.84
C VAL A 33 13.01 10.46 15.38
N ALA A 34 13.27 10.17 14.11
CA ALA A 34 14.47 10.61 13.41
C ALA A 34 14.15 11.93 12.69
N SER A 35 14.02 13.01 13.46
CA SER A 35 14.16 14.37 12.92
C SER A 35 15.67 14.63 12.82
N SER A 36 16.28 14.72 11.65
CA SER A 36 16.18 15.85 10.75
C SER A 36 17.06 15.57 9.52
N VAL A 37 16.57 15.94 8.34
CA VAL A 37 17.09 15.57 6.99
C VAL A 37 16.73 14.14 6.56
N VAL A 38 15.44 13.85 6.54
CA VAL A 38 14.91 12.70 5.79
C VAL A 38 13.97 13.30 4.75
N GLN A 39 14.43 13.50 3.51
CA GLN A 39 13.51 13.31 2.39
C GLN A 39 12.85 11.96 2.66
N ARG A 40 11.56 11.96 3.03
CA ARG A 40 10.84 10.73 3.36
C ARG A 40 10.99 9.79 2.18
N ALA A 41 11.78 8.74 2.37
CA ALA A 41 11.86 7.68 1.40
C ALA A 41 10.53 6.95 1.45
N VAL A 42 9.78 6.97 0.35
CA VAL A 42 8.59 6.13 0.19
C VAL A 42 9.01 4.68 0.42
N ASP A 43 8.26 3.95 1.24
CA ASP A 43 8.57 2.56 1.56
C ASP A 43 8.56 1.70 0.28
N ALA A 44 9.62 0.90 0.08
CA ALA A 44 9.79 0.10 -1.13
C ALA A 44 8.71 -0.99 -1.28
N ALA A 45 8.17 -1.52 -0.18
CA ALA A 45 7.08 -2.50 -0.26
C ALA A 45 5.75 -1.83 -0.67
N LYS A 46 5.50 -0.60 -0.21
CA LYS A 46 4.37 0.21 -0.70
C LYS A 46 4.51 0.53 -2.18
N LEU A 47 5.70 0.91 -2.65
CA LEU A 47 5.97 1.14 -4.09
C LEU A 47 5.72 -0.12 -4.93
N GLY A 48 6.28 -1.27 -4.53
CA GLY A 48 6.04 -2.53 -5.23
C GLY A 48 4.56 -2.92 -5.27
N THR A 49 3.83 -2.68 -4.17
CA THR A 49 2.38 -2.91 -4.11
C THR A 49 1.61 -1.97 -5.04
N PHE A 50 1.99 -0.69 -5.09
CA PHE A 50 1.41 0.28 -6.01
C PHE A 50 1.63 -0.14 -7.46
N VAL A 51 2.85 -0.48 -7.86
CA VAL A 51 3.18 -0.92 -9.23
C VAL A 51 2.37 -2.14 -9.62
N ALA A 52 2.31 -3.17 -8.77
CA ALA A 52 1.54 -4.38 -9.04
C ALA A 52 0.03 -4.08 -9.19
N THR A 53 -0.50 -3.23 -8.32
CA THR A 53 -1.92 -2.81 -8.35
C THR A 53 -2.21 -1.98 -9.60
N PHE A 54 -1.34 -1.03 -9.94
CA PHE A 54 -1.47 -0.17 -11.11
C PHE A 54 -1.46 -0.98 -12.41
N ARG A 55 -0.49 -1.90 -12.56
CA ARG A 55 -0.40 -2.80 -13.73
C ARG A 55 -1.65 -3.67 -13.87
N THR A 56 -2.18 -4.16 -12.76
CA THR A 56 -3.37 -5.02 -12.75
C THR A 56 -4.65 -4.23 -13.08
N GLY A 57 -4.80 -3.03 -12.52
CA GLY A 57 -6.00 -2.21 -12.68
C GLY A 57 -6.05 -1.43 -13.99
N TYR A 58 -4.88 -1.07 -14.54
CA TYR A 58 -4.76 -0.16 -15.68
C TYR A 58 -3.77 -0.68 -16.74
N PRO A 59 -4.01 -1.84 -17.34
CA PRO A 59 -3.07 -2.47 -18.27
C PRO A 59 -2.70 -1.55 -19.46
N ASN A 60 -3.63 -0.74 -19.98
CA ASN A 60 -3.35 0.21 -21.06
C ASN A 60 -2.46 1.39 -20.62
N LEU A 61 -2.58 1.85 -19.37
CA LEU A 61 -1.73 2.92 -18.81
C LEU A 61 -0.34 2.39 -18.42
N ALA A 62 -0.21 1.08 -18.21
CA ALA A 62 1.03 0.42 -17.81
C ALA A 62 1.79 -0.24 -18.96
N ASP A 63 1.18 -0.37 -20.15
CA ASP A 63 1.75 -1.08 -21.28
C ASP A 63 3.12 -0.49 -21.68
N GLY A 64 4.12 -1.36 -21.82
CA GLY A 64 5.48 -0.97 -22.18
C GLY A 64 6.25 -0.13 -21.14
N ARG A 65 5.65 0.26 -20.02
CA ARG A 65 6.32 1.00 -18.94
C ARG A 65 7.14 0.05 -18.07
N ASP A 66 8.31 0.51 -17.64
CA ASP A 66 9.07 -0.13 -16.58
C ASP A 66 8.51 0.25 -15.19
N ASP A 67 8.95 -0.48 -14.16
CA ASP A 67 8.45 -0.28 -12.79
C ASP A 67 8.83 1.10 -12.24
N ALA A 68 10.03 1.60 -12.50
CA ALA A 68 10.48 2.90 -11.99
C ALA A 68 9.62 4.05 -12.57
N SER A 69 9.25 3.95 -13.85
CA SER A 69 8.31 4.89 -14.47
C SER A 69 6.92 4.86 -13.83
N ILE A 70 6.48 3.74 -13.27
CA ILE A 70 5.20 3.64 -12.55
C ILE A 70 5.36 4.10 -11.09
N GLU A 71 6.47 3.78 -10.45
CA GLU A 71 6.82 4.27 -9.10
C GLU A 71 6.88 5.80 -9.04
N ALA A 72 7.33 6.44 -10.12
CA ALA A 72 7.35 7.90 -10.26
C ALA A 72 5.99 8.57 -9.96
N ILE A 73 4.88 7.90 -10.28
CA ILE A 73 3.53 8.39 -9.97
C ILE A 73 3.38 8.63 -8.45
N VAL A 74 3.96 7.76 -7.63
CA VAL A 74 3.93 7.90 -6.16
C VAL A 74 5.03 8.86 -5.70
N THR A 75 6.28 8.65 -6.12
CA THR A 75 7.43 9.38 -5.57
C THR A 75 7.41 10.86 -5.93
N GLU A 76 6.80 11.26 -7.05
CA GLU A 76 6.66 12.67 -7.43
C GLU A 76 5.39 13.32 -6.87
N THR A 77 4.34 12.53 -6.59
CA THR A 77 3.08 13.08 -6.05
C THR A 77 3.09 13.20 -4.52
N CYS A 78 3.77 12.30 -3.80
CA CYS A 78 3.80 12.34 -2.33
C CYS A 78 4.33 13.67 -1.75
N PRO A 79 5.36 14.34 -2.33
CA PRO A 79 5.76 15.68 -1.90
C PRO A 79 4.62 16.71 -1.99
N LEU A 80 3.81 16.70 -3.06
CA LEU A 80 2.67 17.61 -3.19
C LEU A 80 1.62 17.36 -2.10
N ILE A 81 1.35 16.09 -1.78
CA ILE A 81 0.44 15.71 -0.70
C ILE A 81 0.98 16.18 0.66
N ASP A 82 2.27 15.97 0.92
CA ASP A 82 2.92 16.37 2.17
C ASP A 82 2.98 17.90 2.33
N ASP A 83 3.16 18.63 1.23
CA ASP A 83 3.16 20.10 1.19
C ASP A 83 1.75 20.70 1.28
N GLY A 84 0.70 19.86 1.26
CA GLY A 84 -0.69 20.28 1.39
C GLY A 84 -1.25 20.93 0.12
N ALA A 85 -0.77 20.51 -1.05
CA ALA A 85 -1.31 20.94 -2.34
C ALA A 85 -2.81 20.63 -2.46
N SER A 86 -3.49 21.36 -3.34
CA SER A 86 -4.92 21.17 -3.59
C SER A 86 -5.22 19.82 -4.25
N ASP A 87 -6.42 19.29 -4.06
CA ASP A 87 -6.85 18.05 -4.72
C ASP A 87 -6.81 18.17 -6.25
N GLU A 88 -7.09 19.36 -6.79
CA GLU A 88 -6.99 19.64 -8.23
C GLU A 88 -5.54 19.52 -8.73
N GLU A 89 -4.59 20.10 -8.00
CA GLU A 89 -3.16 20.05 -8.32
C GLU A 89 -2.61 18.62 -8.23
N ILE A 90 -2.98 17.88 -7.17
CA ILE A 90 -2.61 16.47 -6.99
C ILE A 90 -3.19 15.62 -8.11
N ASN A 91 -4.48 15.79 -8.43
CA ASN A 91 -5.13 15.03 -9.50
C ASN A 91 -4.53 15.36 -10.87
N SER A 92 -4.17 16.61 -11.13
CA SER A 92 -3.49 17.01 -12.36
C SER A 92 -2.13 16.31 -12.50
N GLN A 93 -1.33 16.29 -11.43
CA GLN A 93 -0.03 15.60 -11.42
C GLN A 93 -0.21 14.09 -11.65
N VAL A 94 -1.16 13.45 -10.97
CA VAL A 94 -1.45 12.02 -11.13
C VAL A 94 -1.91 11.71 -12.55
N ALA A 95 -2.75 12.55 -13.15
CA ALA A 95 -3.21 12.39 -14.53
C ALA A 95 -2.05 12.44 -15.52
N GLU A 96 -1.13 13.39 -15.36
CA GLU A 96 0.06 13.54 -16.19
C GLU A 96 0.99 12.33 -16.08
N LEU A 97 1.36 11.94 -14.85
CA LEU A 97 2.29 10.82 -14.62
C LEU A 97 1.68 9.45 -14.96
N SER A 98 0.36 9.33 -14.90
CA SER A 98 -0.32 8.07 -15.22
C SER A 98 -0.58 7.91 -16.72
N ALA A 99 -0.51 8.98 -17.51
CA ALA A 99 -0.67 8.92 -18.96
C ALA A 99 0.44 8.08 -19.61
N ASN A 100 0.11 7.45 -20.74
CA ASN A 100 1.04 6.62 -21.50
C ASN A 100 0.83 6.81 -23.00
N GLY A 101 1.69 7.62 -23.63
CA GLY A 101 1.55 7.98 -25.04
C GLY A 101 0.21 8.63 -25.34
N ALA A 102 -0.61 7.98 -26.17
CA ALA A 102 -1.95 8.47 -26.53
C ALA A 102 -3.06 8.05 -25.53
N VAL A 103 -2.73 7.24 -24.52
CA VAL A 103 -3.68 6.78 -23.51
C VAL A 103 -3.63 7.71 -22.30
N THR A 104 -4.68 8.50 -22.11
CA THR A 104 -4.86 9.36 -20.94
C THR A 104 -5.83 8.70 -19.96
N PRO A 105 -5.57 8.74 -18.64
CA PRO A 105 -6.53 8.28 -17.64
C PRO A 105 -7.81 9.13 -17.71
N THR A 106 -8.96 8.52 -17.42
CA THR A 106 -10.20 9.28 -17.20
C THR A 106 -10.23 9.89 -15.81
N ASP A 107 -11.06 10.91 -15.56
CA ASP A 107 -11.18 11.55 -14.24
C ASP A 107 -11.43 10.53 -13.11
N GLN A 108 -12.31 9.54 -13.34
CA GLN A 108 -12.56 8.47 -12.39
C GLN A 108 -11.32 7.60 -12.12
N GLN A 109 -10.51 7.35 -13.15
CA GLN A 109 -9.25 6.62 -12.98
C GLN A 109 -8.23 7.46 -12.22
N VAL A 110 -8.14 8.76 -12.51
CA VAL A 110 -7.29 9.71 -11.77
C VAL A 110 -7.65 9.69 -10.29
N ASP A 111 -8.92 9.87 -9.94
CA ASP A 111 -9.36 9.83 -8.54
C ASP A 111 -9.00 8.52 -7.84
N ARG A 112 -9.15 7.39 -8.55
CA ARG A 112 -8.80 6.07 -8.00
C ARG A 112 -7.30 5.91 -7.85
N ILE A 113 -6.50 6.36 -8.81
CA ILE A 113 -5.03 6.31 -8.73
C ILE A 113 -4.53 7.23 -7.61
N THR A 114 -5.08 8.43 -7.47
CA THR A 114 -4.79 9.35 -6.37
C THR A 114 -5.03 8.69 -5.01
N GLN A 115 -6.11 7.92 -4.84
CA GLN A 115 -6.33 7.17 -3.60
C GLN A 115 -5.25 6.12 -3.33
N LEU A 116 -4.77 5.43 -4.37
CA LEU A 116 -3.66 4.47 -4.25
C LEU A 116 -2.35 5.17 -3.90
N VAL A 117 -2.07 6.32 -4.52
CA VAL A 117 -0.90 7.15 -4.21
C VAL A 117 -0.92 7.60 -2.75
N ARG A 118 -2.05 8.13 -2.26
CA ARG A 118 -2.18 8.56 -0.86
C ARG A 118 -1.98 7.42 0.14
N ALA A 119 -2.36 6.20 -0.21
CA ALA A 119 -2.08 5.03 0.63
C ALA A 119 -0.59 4.64 0.64
N ALA A 120 0.15 5.00 -0.41
CA ALA A 120 1.55 4.66 -0.60
C ALA A 120 2.54 5.66 0.03
N CYS A 121 2.15 6.90 0.31
CA CYS A 121 3.06 7.97 0.81
C CYS A 121 3.72 7.74 2.21
#